data_AF-A0A1I7IMB1-F1
#
_entry.id   AF-A0A1I7IMB1-F1
#
_cell.length_a   1.000
_cell.length_b   1.000
_cell.length_c   1.000
_cell.angle_alpha   90.00
_cell.angle_beta   90.00
_cell.angle_gamma   90.00
#
_symmetry.space_group_name_H-M   'P 1'
#
loop_
_entity.id
_entity.type
_entity.pdbx_description
1 polymer ?
#
loop_
_entity_poly.entity_id
_entity_poly.type
_entity_poly.pdbx_seq_one_letter_code
_entity_poly.pdbx_strand_id
1 'polypeptide(L)'
;MATYIEKGDIYFFYRPKVNVDKVQGLDDVQRLHVVLAPDDEDIARLFVVGKKRMPEILKGKQKSTAREWMMNDMTGKPKEVGEALAPLEYETKTRGEQEQGEAIPVGEGRYAIFERDSSTRLAYRLSSPDKPGKAQQELGILAEASFIISVRNPSLDVPGFPDSKPNYPKRLQDKFADKRWINIDDGKLLDYPSAQFLLIGAHDALSEEDVTISGKAKLFKTLGLNKRDWPTAVLEAGKLAEPQMKPGSHEPKGDRSKGGERGGKAARDTSSAAGIAQALKGVDFPCGKAELIKQAKANHATDEIIEVLNEFPRRQYQTMADIQKAVGEVR
;
A
#
# COMPACT_ATOMS: atom_id res chain seq x y z
N MET A 1 11.24 5.12 32.01
CA MET A 1 10.15 4.17 31.67
C MET A 1 9.51 4.66 30.39
N ALA A 2 9.27 3.78 29.43
CA ALA A 2 8.58 4.15 28.18
C ALA A 2 7.13 4.56 28.47
N THR A 3 6.71 5.70 27.95
CA THR A 3 5.31 6.14 28.02
C THR A 3 4.57 5.54 26.83
N TYR A 4 3.70 4.56 27.10
CA TYR A 4 2.91 3.90 26.07
C TYR A 4 1.80 4.83 25.57
N ILE A 5 1.67 4.90 24.25
CA ILE A 5 0.59 5.59 23.55
C ILE A 5 -0.48 4.58 23.14
N GLU A 6 -0.07 3.39 22.69
CA GLU A 6 -0.97 2.36 22.19
C GLU A 6 -0.32 0.98 22.30
N LYS A 7 -1.14 -0.07 22.47
CA LYS A 7 -0.74 -1.48 22.36
C LYS A 7 -1.80 -2.23 21.59
N GLY A 8 -1.43 -3.36 21.00
CA GLY A 8 -2.40 -4.20 20.31
C GLY A 8 -1.80 -5.37 19.55
N ASP A 9 -2.59 -5.92 18.65
CA ASP A 9 -2.18 -6.95 17.71
C ASP A 9 -1.65 -6.35 16.41
N ILE A 10 -0.57 -6.93 15.89
CA ILE A 10 0.00 -6.60 14.58
C ILE A 10 -0.02 -7.83 13.69
N TYR A 11 -0.43 -7.62 12.44
CA TYR A 11 -0.46 -8.66 11.41
C TYR A 11 0.25 -8.19 10.15
N PHE A 12 1.02 -9.07 9.53
CA PHE A 12 1.69 -8.82 8.26
C PHE A 12 1.06 -9.68 7.19
N PHE A 13 0.76 -9.08 6.03
CA PHE A 13 0.29 -9.80 4.86
C PHE A 13 1.04 -9.31 3.63
N TYR A 14 1.33 -10.17 2.66
CA TYR A 14 1.74 -9.71 1.34
C TYR A 14 0.67 -10.08 0.33
N ARG A 15 0.43 -9.22 -0.65
CA ARG A 15 -0.43 -9.53 -1.79
C ARG A 15 0.43 -9.82 -3.02
N PRO A 16 0.31 -11.00 -3.64
CA PRO A 16 1.01 -11.30 -4.89
C PRO A 16 0.57 -10.37 -6.03
N LYS A 17 1.41 -10.27 -7.05
CA LYS A 17 1.00 -9.65 -8.32
C LYS A 17 -0.10 -10.48 -8.99
N VAL A 18 -0.86 -9.76 -9.81
CA VAL A 18 -1.84 -10.29 -10.76
C VAL A 18 -1.24 -11.42 -11.61
N ASN A 19 -1.95 -12.53 -11.78
CA ASN A 19 -1.57 -13.69 -12.60
C ASN A 19 -0.21 -14.29 -12.24
N VAL A 20 0.20 -14.21 -10.98
CA VAL A 20 1.37 -14.92 -10.49
C VAL A 20 0.92 -16.24 -9.88
N ASP A 21 1.23 -17.34 -10.59
CA ASP A 21 0.97 -18.70 -10.11
C ASP A 21 1.87 -19.05 -8.91
N LYS A 22 3.09 -18.48 -8.84
CA LYS A 22 4.07 -18.75 -7.79
C LYS A 22 4.88 -17.54 -7.36
N VAL A 23 4.85 -17.23 -6.06
CA VAL A 23 5.67 -16.15 -5.47
C VAL A 23 7.05 -16.67 -5.12
N GLN A 24 8.06 -16.27 -5.89
CA GLN A 24 9.45 -16.69 -5.71
C GLN A 24 10.29 -15.66 -4.97
N GLY A 25 9.86 -14.39 -4.99
CA GLY A 25 10.47 -13.32 -4.23
C GLY A 25 9.74 -11.97 -4.28
N LEU A 26 10.41 -10.89 -3.86
CA LEU A 26 9.84 -9.52 -3.80
C LEU A 26 9.28 -9.00 -5.12
N ASP A 27 9.86 -9.42 -6.25
CA ASP A 27 9.39 -9.02 -7.58
C ASP A 27 8.00 -9.57 -7.88
N ASP A 28 7.60 -10.67 -7.24
CA ASP A 28 6.27 -11.26 -7.36
C ASP A 28 5.28 -10.68 -6.35
N VAL A 29 5.76 -9.87 -5.41
CA VAL A 29 4.93 -9.17 -4.43
C VAL A 29 4.45 -7.85 -5.03
N GLN A 30 3.14 -7.63 -4.96
CA GLN A 30 2.55 -6.35 -5.34
C GLN A 30 2.59 -5.36 -4.18
N ARG A 31 2.18 -5.79 -3.00
CA ARG A 31 2.09 -4.96 -1.79
C ARG A 31 2.44 -5.76 -0.54
N LEU A 32 3.13 -5.11 0.40
CA LEU A 32 3.19 -5.54 1.78
C LEU A 32 2.18 -4.71 2.58
N HIS A 33 1.35 -5.40 3.34
CA HIS A 33 0.35 -4.86 4.23
C HIS A 33 0.75 -5.09 5.69
N VAL A 34 0.49 -4.10 6.52
CA VAL A 34 0.58 -4.20 7.98
C VAL A 34 -0.77 -3.84 8.56
N VAL A 35 -1.33 -4.67 9.42
CA VAL A 35 -2.55 -4.37 10.15
C VAL A 35 -2.20 -4.11 11.61
N LEU A 36 -2.68 -2.99 12.16
CA LEU A 36 -2.62 -2.70 13.60
C LEU A 36 -4.04 -2.71 14.17
N ALA A 37 -4.29 -3.53 15.17
CA ALA A 37 -5.56 -3.58 15.90
C ALA A 37 -5.29 -3.23 17.37
N PRO A 38 -5.58 -2.00 17.82
CA PRO A 38 -5.40 -1.58 19.21
C PRO A 38 -6.19 -2.45 20.19
N ASP A 39 -5.67 -2.64 21.40
CA ASP A 39 -6.35 -3.41 22.46
C ASP A 39 -7.62 -2.71 22.98
N ASP A 40 -7.55 -1.38 23.09
CA ASP A 40 -8.53 -0.57 23.79
C ASP A 40 -9.64 -0.03 22.86
N GLU A 41 -9.59 -0.33 21.56
CA GLU A 41 -10.54 0.14 20.56
C GLU A 41 -11.02 -0.99 19.63
N ASP A 42 -12.30 -1.02 19.27
CA ASP A 42 -12.86 -1.96 18.28
C ASP A 42 -12.62 -1.49 16.83
N ILE A 43 -11.36 -1.16 16.53
CA ILE A 43 -10.90 -0.74 15.21
C ILE A 43 -9.68 -1.56 14.77
N ALA A 44 -9.46 -1.61 13.46
CA ALA A 44 -8.18 -2.02 12.89
C ALA A 44 -7.79 -1.04 11.78
N ARG A 45 -6.48 -0.89 11.60
CA ARG A 45 -5.87 -0.03 10.58
C ARG A 45 -5.11 -0.90 9.61
N LEU A 46 -5.43 -0.81 8.33
CA LEU A 46 -4.70 -1.46 7.25
C LEU A 46 -3.72 -0.47 6.64
N PHE A 47 -2.43 -0.78 6.68
CA PHE A 47 -1.38 0.03 6.07
C PHE A 47 -0.76 -0.67 4.87
N VAL A 48 -0.32 0.12 3.89
CA VAL A 48 0.55 -0.32 2.79
C VAL A 48 1.97 0.19 3.02
N VAL A 49 2.97 -0.68 2.80
CA VAL A 49 4.40 -0.35 2.90
C VAL A 49 4.97 -0.06 1.51
N GLY A 50 5.57 1.12 1.32
CA GLY A 50 5.94 1.65 -0.01
C GLY A 50 6.90 0.77 -0.82
N LYS A 51 7.99 0.28 -0.21
CA LYS A 51 8.96 -0.60 -0.89
C LYS A 51 8.65 -2.10 -0.75
N LYS A 52 7.43 -2.45 -0.33
CA LYS A 52 6.98 -3.84 -0.18
C LYS A 52 7.78 -4.67 0.83
N ARG A 53 8.62 -4.02 1.63
CA ARG A 53 9.44 -4.61 2.69
C ARG A 53 9.62 -3.60 3.81
N MET A 54 9.82 -4.10 5.03
CA MET A 54 10.19 -3.27 6.17
C MET A 54 11.61 -2.70 6.01
N PRO A 55 11.90 -1.50 6.56
CA PRO A 55 13.23 -0.91 6.50
C PRO A 55 14.26 -1.81 7.20
N GLU A 56 15.45 -1.89 6.61
CA GLU A 56 16.57 -2.62 7.19
C GLU A 56 17.01 -1.98 8.52
N ILE A 57 17.32 -2.82 9.51
CA ILE A 57 17.90 -2.42 10.79
C ILE A 57 19.38 -2.79 10.78
N LEU A 58 20.24 -1.79 10.90
CA LEU A 58 21.68 -2.00 10.85
C LEU A 58 22.21 -2.29 12.25
N LYS A 59 22.65 -3.53 12.48
CA LYS A 59 23.22 -3.98 13.76
C LYS A 59 24.34 -3.06 14.23
N GLY A 60 24.29 -2.68 15.51
CA GLY A 60 25.28 -1.80 16.14
C GLY A 60 25.17 -0.31 15.78
N LYS A 61 24.15 0.09 15.00
CA LYS A 61 23.82 1.51 14.78
C LYS A 61 22.54 1.85 15.52
N GLN A 62 22.50 3.03 16.15
CA GLN A 62 21.28 3.51 16.82
C GLN A 62 20.12 3.78 15.87
N LYS A 63 20.40 4.08 14.59
CA LYS A 63 19.41 4.35 13.54
C LYS A 63 19.91 3.86 12.19
N SER A 64 19.00 3.28 11.41
CA SER A 64 19.24 2.95 10.00
C SER A 64 19.18 4.20 9.12
N THR A 65 19.90 4.18 8.00
CA THR A 65 19.75 5.16 6.92
C THR A 65 18.60 4.81 5.97
N ALA A 66 18.09 3.57 6.03
CA ALA A 66 16.94 3.15 5.25
C ALA A 66 15.68 3.85 5.76
N ARG A 67 15.07 4.63 4.87
CA ARG A 67 13.81 5.34 5.11
C ARG A 67 12.76 4.72 4.23
N GLU A 68 11.70 4.22 4.85
CA GLU A 68 10.53 3.73 4.16
C GLU A 68 9.29 4.51 4.61
N TRP A 69 8.24 4.45 3.81
CA TRP A 69 6.96 5.00 4.20
C TRP A 69 5.90 3.92 4.34
N MET A 70 4.99 4.17 5.27
CA MET A 70 3.71 3.47 5.35
C MET A 70 2.58 4.45 5.13
N MET A 71 1.49 3.99 4.56
CA MET A 71 0.29 4.78 4.38
C MET A 71 -0.92 3.98 4.84
N ASN A 72 -1.82 4.62 5.59
CA ASN A 72 -3.10 4.05 5.97
C ASN A 72 -3.96 3.91 4.70
N ASP A 73 -4.32 2.69 4.34
CA ASP A 73 -5.23 2.38 3.24
C ASP A 73 -6.69 2.48 3.71
N MET A 74 -6.98 1.95 4.90
CA MET A 74 -8.27 2.11 5.58
C MET A 74 -8.15 1.91 7.10
N THR A 75 -9.11 2.52 7.82
CA THR A 75 -9.42 2.24 9.21
C THR A 75 -10.90 1.92 9.31
N GLY A 76 -11.25 0.88 10.05
CA GLY A 76 -12.64 0.46 10.24
C GLY A 76 -12.73 -0.63 11.29
N LYS A 77 -13.86 -1.34 11.32
CA LYS A 77 -13.97 -2.50 12.23
C LYS A 77 -12.97 -3.59 11.82
N PRO A 78 -12.44 -4.38 12.77
CA PRO A 78 -11.49 -5.44 12.45
C PRO A 78 -11.96 -6.40 11.35
N LYS A 79 -13.26 -6.73 11.31
CA LYS A 79 -13.84 -7.59 10.25
C LYS A 79 -13.83 -6.93 8.88
N GLU A 80 -14.12 -5.64 8.78
CA GLU A 80 -14.11 -4.89 7.51
C GLU A 80 -12.68 -4.82 6.94
N VAL A 81 -11.67 -4.70 7.82
CA VAL A 81 -10.26 -4.81 7.43
C VAL A 81 -9.91 -6.22 6.96
N GLY A 82 -10.45 -7.26 7.60
CA GLY A 82 -10.33 -8.64 7.14
C GLY A 82 -10.90 -8.86 5.74
N GLU A 83 -12.11 -8.34 5.47
CA GLU A 83 -12.76 -8.40 4.15
C GLU A 83 -11.91 -7.72 3.05
N ALA A 84 -11.25 -6.61 3.36
CA ALA A 84 -10.36 -5.92 2.42
C ALA A 84 -9.10 -6.73 2.05
N LEU A 85 -8.73 -7.74 2.85
CA LEU A 85 -7.61 -8.63 2.58
C LEU A 85 -8.01 -9.82 1.69
N ALA A 86 -9.31 -10.04 1.47
CA ALA A 86 -9.83 -11.09 0.60
C ALA A 86 -9.43 -10.90 -0.88
N PRO A 87 -9.67 -11.90 -1.74
CA PRO A 87 -9.48 -11.75 -3.18
C PRO A 87 -10.30 -10.58 -3.72
N LEU A 88 -9.75 -9.89 -4.71
CA LEU A 88 -10.43 -8.82 -5.42
C LEU A 88 -10.60 -9.23 -6.87
N GLU A 89 -11.83 -9.15 -7.38
CA GLU A 89 -12.08 -9.22 -8.82
C GLU A 89 -11.94 -7.81 -9.39
N TYR A 90 -11.13 -7.65 -10.44
CA TYR A 90 -11.07 -6.39 -11.18
C TYR A 90 -11.20 -6.64 -12.68
N GLU A 91 -12.21 -6.03 -13.30
CA GLU A 91 -12.36 -6.02 -14.74
C GLU A 91 -11.35 -5.03 -15.36
N THR A 92 -10.48 -5.53 -16.25
CA THR A 92 -9.59 -4.66 -17.04
C THR A 92 -10.10 -4.57 -18.48
N LYS A 93 -10.17 -3.35 -19.01
CA LYS A 93 -10.67 -3.09 -20.38
C LYS A 93 -9.83 -3.71 -21.50
N THR A 94 -8.58 -4.09 -21.20
CA THR A 94 -7.61 -4.56 -22.19
C THR A 94 -7.35 -6.07 -22.14
N ARG A 95 -7.72 -6.77 -21.06
CA ARG A 95 -7.43 -8.21 -20.89
C ARG A 95 -8.57 -9.03 -20.28
N GLY A 96 -9.77 -8.47 -20.12
CA GLY A 96 -10.91 -9.16 -19.52
C GLY A 96 -10.90 -9.12 -17.98
N GLU A 97 -11.72 -9.98 -17.37
CA GLU A 97 -11.71 -10.22 -15.91
C GLU A 97 -10.30 -10.68 -15.50
N GLN A 98 -9.73 -9.98 -14.53
CA GLN A 98 -8.44 -10.30 -13.95
C GLN A 98 -8.66 -10.50 -12.45
N GLU A 99 -8.12 -11.59 -11.93
CA GLU A 99 -8.32 -11.98 -10.54
C GLU A 99 -7.11 -11.53 -9.71
N GLN A 100 -7.37 -10.93 -8.55
CA GLN A 100 -6.36 -10.68 -7.53
C GLN A 100 -6.58 -11.71 -6.44
N GLY A 101 -5.60 -12.60 -6.24
CA GLY A 101 -5.60 -13.47 -5.08
C GLY A 101 -5.61 -12.67 -3.78
N GLU A 102 -6.07 -13.32 -2.71
CA GLU A 102 -6.06 -12.81 -1.34
C GLU A 102 -4.68 -12.33 -0.89
N ALA A 103 -4.65 -11.45 0.10
CA ALA A 103 -3.42 -11.12 0.80
C ALA A 103 -3.02 -12.29 1.71
N ILE A 104 -1.80 -12.78 1.60
CA ILE A 104 -1.29 -13.97 2.30
C ILE A 104 -0.65 -13.55 3.63
N PRO A 105 -1.08 -14.10 4.78
CA PRO A 105 -0.54 -13.76 6.08
C PRO A 105 0.88 -14.31 6.21
N VAL A 106 1.79 -13.48 6.70
CA VAL A 106 3.21 -13.79 6.82
C VAL A 106 3.76 -13.52 8.22
N GLY A 107 2.98 -12.88 9.09
CA GLY A 107 3.31 -12.80 10.51
C GLY A 107 2.13 -12.33 11.35
N GLU A 108 2.04 -12.80 12.58
CA GLU A 108 1.18 -12.24 13.62
C GLU A 108 1.97 -12.05 14.91
N GLY A 109 1.66 -10.99 15.65
CA GLY A 109 2.37 -10.64 16.86
C GLY A 109 1.68 -9.53 17.64
N ARG A 110 2.36 -9.07 18.69
CA ARG A 110 1.89 -7.96 19.51
C ARG A 110 2.76 -6.74 19.22
N TYR A 111 2.18 -5.54 19.25
CA TYR A 111 2.90 -4.29 19.09
C TYR A 111 2.69 -3.34 20.26
N ALA A 112 3.58 -2.36 20.34
CA ALA A 112 3.43 -1.19 21.19
C ALA A 112 3.91 0.05 20.44
N ILE A 113 3.19 1.15 20.66
CA ILE A 113 3.62 2.50 20.29
C ILE A 113 3.94 3.24 21.58
N PHE A 114 5.12 3.85 21.65
CA PHE A 114 5.58 4.54 22.86
C PHE A 114 6.59 5.65 22.53
N GLU A 115 6.73 6.59 23.45
CA GLU A 115 7.75 7.63 23.35
C GLU A 115 9.09 7.15 23.94
N ARG A 116 10.19 7.40 23.22
CA ARG A 116 11.58 7.19 23.67
C ARG A 116 12.51 8.18 22.98
N ASP A 117 13.41 8.81 23.73
CA ASP A 117 14.41 9.77 23.22
C ASP A 117 13.78 10.87 22.34
N SER A 118 12.66 11.44 22.80
CA SER A 118 11.88 12.47 22.09
C SER A 118 11.42 12.06 20.68
N SER A 119 11.33 10.76 20.42
CA SER A 119 10.82 10.17 19.18
C SER A 119 9.74 9.14 19.52
N THR A 120 8.78 8.93 18.62
CA THR A 120 7.83 7.83 18.77
C THR A 120 8.40 6.55 18.17
N ARG A 121 8.23 5.43 18.88
CA ARG A 121 8.62 4.08 18.45
C ARG A 121 7.37 3.27 18.10
N LEU A 122 7.43 2.50 17.01
CA LEU A 122 6.59 1.31 16.79
C LEU A 122 7.47 0.10 17.03
N ALA A 123 7.16 -0.72 18.02
CA ALA A 123 7.88 -1.96 18.26
C ALA A 123 6.91 -3.15 18.22
N TYR A 124 7.40 -4.30 17.79
CA TYR A 124 6.62 -5.54 17.80
C TYR A 124 7.44 -6.76 18.18
N ARG A 125 6.74 -7.81 18.58
CA ARG A 125 7.25 -9.17 18.72
C ARG A 125 6.27 -10.16 18.09
N LEU A 126 6.76 -11.01 17.19
CA LEU A 126 5.96 -12.05 16.55
C LEU A 126 5.60 -13.15 17.56
N SER A 127 4.37 -13.65 17.44
CA SER A 127 3.93 -14.90 18.04
C SER A 127 3.88 -16.04 17.03
N SER A 128 3.75 -15.74 15.73
CA SER A 128 3.82 -16.72 14.65
C SER A 128 4.30 -16.09 13.34
N PRO A 129 5.32 -16.65 12.66
CA PRO A 129 6.18 -17.72 13.17
C PRO A 129 7.02 -17.23 14.36
N ASP A 130 7.44 -18.14 15.23
CA ASP A 130 8.38 -17.84 16.31
C ASP A 130 9.79 -17.52 15.78
N LYS A 131 10.18 -18.18 14.68
CA LYS A 131 11.43 -17.96 13.96
C LYS A 131 11.13 -17.54 12.51
N PRO A 132 11.47 -16.29 12.13
CA PRO A 132 11.33 -15.81 10.75
C PRO A 132 12.00 -16.75 9.73
N GLY A 133 11.22 -17.21 8.76
CA GLY A 133 11.70 -18.01 7.63
C GLY A 133 12.07 -17.16 6.42
N LYS A 134 12.19 -17.80 5.25
CA LYS A 134 12.57 -17.14 3.99
C LYS A 134 11.61 -16.01 3.61
N ALA A 135 10.31 -16.22 3.76
CA ALA A 135 9.31 -15.21 3.42
C ALA A 135 9.45 -13.94 4.27
N GLN A 136 9.60 -14.12 5.59
CA GLN A 136 9.77 -13.01 6.52
C GLN A 136 11.09 -12.27 6.26
N GLN A 137 12.19 -12.99 6.04
CA GLN A 137 13.50 -12.41 5.72
C GLN A 137 13.43 -11.53 4.46
N GLU A 138 12.77 -12.01 3.41
CA GLU A 138 12.63 -11.31 2.14
C GLU A 138 11.80 -10.03 2.28
N LEU A 139 10.76 -10.04 3.13
CA LEU A 139 9.93 -8.88 3.46
C LEU A 139 10.53 -7.98 4.55
N GLY A 140 11.71 -8.31 5.10
CA GLY A 140 12.34 -7.56 6.19
C GLY A 140 11.65 -7.68 7.54
N ILE A 141 10.82 -8.71 7.73
CA ILE A 141 10.10 -8.97 8.98
C ILE A 141 11.02 -9.79 9.90
N LEU A 142 11.32 -9.25 11.08
CA LEU A 142 12.16 -9.88 12.09
C LEU A 142 11.31 -10.55 13.17
N ALA A 143 11.91 -11.32 14.07
CA ALA A 143 11.17 -11.96 15.17
C ALA A 143 10.63 -10.90 16.15
N GLU A 144 11.44 -9.86 16.35
CA GLU A 144 11.08 -8.64 17.05
C GLU A 144 11.87 -7.49 16.44
N ALA A 145 11.32 -6.28 16.50
CA ALA A 145 11.94 -5.09 15.95
C ALA A 145 11.30 -3.83 16.49
N SER A 146 12.03 -2.72 16.40
CA SER A 146 11.52 -1.39 16.62
C SER A 146 11.89 -0.43 15.49
N PHE A 147 10.99 0.53 15.27
CA PHE A 147 11.10 1.55 14.25
C PHE A 147 10.79 2.90 14.86
N ILE A 148 11.58 3.92 14.51
CA ILE A 148 11.18 5.30 14.74
C ILE A 148 10.11 5.66 13.71
N ILE A 149 8.98 6.14 14.21
CA ILE A 149 7.81 6.51 13.41
C ILE A 149 7.44 7.98 13.61
N SER A 150 7.07 8.64 12.52
CA SER A 150 6.60 10.02 12.55
C SER A 150 5.58 10.27 11.45
N VAL A 151 4.53 11.04 11.76
CA VAL A 151 3.44 11.34 10.81
C VAL A 151 3.87 12.47 9.88
N ARG A 152 3.68 12.28 8.58
CA ARG A 152 3.90 13.31 7.56
C ARG A 152 2.87 14.40 7.71
N ASN A 153 3.31 15.65 7.64
CA ASN A 153 2.42 16.79 7.45
C ASN A 153 1.81 16.74 6.04
N PRO A 154 0.48 16.58 5.90
CA PRO A 154 -0.14 16.43 4.58
C PRO A 154 -0.20 17.74 3.78
N SER A 155 0.01 18.88 4.44
CA SER A 155 0.05 20.21 3.81
C SER A 155 1.39 20.51 3.14
N LEU A 156 2.41 19.66 3.35
CA LEU A 156 3.74 19.86 2.80
C LEU A 156 4.07 18.77 1.78
N ASP A 157 4.55 19.18 0.61
CA ASP A 157 5.00 18.26 -0.42
C ASP A 157 6.38 17.71 -0.08
N VAL A 158 6.47 16.37 -0.05
CA VAL A 158 7.68 15.62 0.30
C VAL A 158 7.92 14.60 -0.80
N PRO A 159 9.05 14.68 -1.53
CA PRO A 159 9.38 13.72 -2.58
C PRO A 159 9.44 12.28 -2.06
N GLY A 160 9.03 11.33 -2.91
CA GLY A 160 9.08 9.90 -2.62
C GLY A 160 7.90 9.34 -1.82
N PHE A 161 6.89 10.16 -1.54
CA PHE A 161 5.64 9.76 -0.91
C PHE A 161 4.47 9.85 -1.89
N PRO A 162 3.38 9.10 -1.67
CA PRO A 162 2.15 9.26 -2.45
C PRO A 162 1.55 10.67 -2.33
N ASP A 163 0.84 11.09 -3.37
CA ASP A 163 0.15 12.40 -3.42
C ASP A 163 -1.14 12.42 -2.59
N SER A 164 -1.66 11.25 -2.20
CA SER A 164 -2.87 11.14 -1.39
C SER A 164 -2.69 11.78 -0.02
N LYS A 165 -3.74 12.46 0.46
CA LYS A 165 -3.72 13.22 1.72
C LYS A 165 -4.85 12.76 2.63
N PRO A 166 -4.60 12.58 3.94
CA PRO A 166 -5.64 12.28 4.91
C PRO A 166 -6.57 13.48 5.10
N ASN A 167 -7.84 13.17 5.32
CA ASN A 167 -8.84 14.18 5.69
C ASN A 167 -8.85 14.39 7.22
N TYR A 168 -7.78 14.97 7.77
CA TYR A 168 -7.71 15.26 9.20
C TYR A 168 -8.70 16.36 9.61
N PRO A 169 -9.37 16.27 10.76
CA PRO A 169 -10.11 17.40 11.33
C PRO A 169 -9.12 18.52 11.71
N LYS A 170 -9.62 19.77 11.77
CA LYS A 170 -8.80 20.96 12.06
C LYS A 170 -7.92 20.80 13.32
N ARG A 171 -8.47 20.22 14.39
CA ARG A 171 -7.71 19.91 15.63
C ARG A 171 -6.44 19.09 15.39
N LEU A 172 -6.47 18.11 14.48
CA LEU A 172 -5.31 17.30 14.16
C LEU A 172 -4.40 18.00 13.15
N GLN A 173 -4.96 18.75 12.20
CA GLN A 173 -4.17 19.58 11.28
C GLN A 173 -3.33 20.62 12.03
N ASP A 174 -3.92 21.28 13.02
CA ASP A 174 -3.26 22.32 13.83
C ASP A 174 -2.05 21.78 14.61
N LYS A 175 -2.00 20.48 14.92
CA LYS A 175 -0.83 19.83 15.58
C LYS A 175 0.44 19.90 14.74
N PHE A 176 0.33 19.92 13.41
CA PHE A 176 1.49 19.90 12.53
C PHE A 176 2.22 21.24 12.48
N ALA A 177 1.50 22.35 12.68
CA ALA A 177 2.02 23.70 12.46
C ALA A 177 2.80 23.79 11.13
N ASP A 178 4.06 24.25 11.17
CA ASP A 178 4.99 24.34 10.05
C ASP A 178 5.93 23.13 9.93
N LYS A 179 5.81 22.15 10.82
CA LYS A 179 6.71 20.99 10.86
C LYS A 179 6.39 20.01 9.74
N ARG A 180 7.44 19.48 9.09
CA ARG A 180 7.31 18.43 8.07
C ARG A 180 6.83 17.09 8.63
N TRP A 181 7.21 16.80 9.86
CA TRP A 181 6.87 15.57 10.57
C TRP A 181 6.56 15.90 12.02
N ILE A 182 5.64 15.15 12.61
CA ILE A 182 5.39 15.19 14.05
C ILE A 182 5.50 13.79 14.66
N ASN A 183 5.86 13.75 15.94
CA ASN A 183 5.73 12.55 16.74
C ASN A 183 4.24 12.19 16.90
N ILE A 184 3.99 10.91 17.13
CA ILE A 184 2.66 10.41 17.43
C ILE A 184 2.50 10.50 18.94
N ASP A 185 1.66 11.44 19.39
CA ASP A 185 1.27 11.64 20.78
C ASP A 185 -0.13 11.05 21.08
N ASP A 186 -0.88 10.73 20.03
CA ASP A 186 -2.24 10.21 20.04
C ASP A 186 -2.40 9.23 18.86
N GLY A 187 -2.81 7.99 19.16
CA GLY A 187 -3.04 6.93 18.16
C GLY A 187 -4.01 7.36 17.06
N LYS A 188 -4.91 8.32 17.34
CA LYS A 188 -5.88 8.84 16.36
C LYS A 188 -5.25 9.51 15.15
N LEU A 189 -4.00 9.97 15.24
CA LEU A 189 -3.27 10.44 14.06
C LEU A 189 -3.13 9.35 12.99
N LEU A 190 -3.21 8.08 13.38
CA LEU A 190 -3.06 6.91 12.52
C LEU A 190 -4.39 6.47 11.88
N ASP A 191 -5.54 6.94 12.37
CA ASP A 191 -6.86 6.41 12.01
C ASP A 191 -7.38 6.89 10.65
N TYR A 192 -6.71 7.85 10.02
CA TYR A 192 -7.25 8.50 8.83
C TYR A 192 -6.70 7.84 7.57
N PRO A 193 -7.56 7.39 6.63
CA PRO A 193 -7.11 6.92 5.33
C PRO A 193 -6.21 7.95 4.65
N SER A 194 -5.19 7.47 3.94
CA SER A 194 -4.10 8.25 3.36
C SER A 194 -3.18 8.96 4.36
N ALA A 195 -3.30 8.73 5.67
CA ALA A 195 -2.27 9.17 6.62
C ALA A 195 -0.95 8.47 6.31
N GLN A 196 0.14 9.23 6.26
CA GLN A 196 1.45 8.72 5.85
C GLN A 196 2.47 8.85 6.97
N PHE A 197 3.34 7.85 7.09
CA PHE A 197 4.33 7.75 8.16
C PHE A 197 5.69 7.48 7.56
N LEU A 198 6.71 8.13 8.13
CA LEU A 198 8.09 7.75 7.91
C LEU A 198 8.46 6.64 8.89
N LEU A 199 9.08 5.57 8.39
CA LEU A 199 9.63 4.48 9.18
C LEU A 199 11.15 4.45 9.00
N ILE A 200 11.84 4.40 10.14
CA ILE A 200 13.30 4.27 10.20
C ILE A 200 13.62 3.12 11.15
N GLY A 201 14.37 2.13 10.67
CA GLY A 201 14.82 1.01 11.50
C GLY A 201 15.63 1.49 12.71
N ALA A 202 15.28 1.00 13.90
CA ALA A 202 15.96 1.35 15.15
C ALA A 202 16.71 0.16 15.74
N HIS A 203 16.03 -0.83 16.32
CA HIS A 203 16.64 -1.99 16.96
C HIS A 203 15.99 -3.31 16.53
N ASP A 204 16.77 -4.37 16.44
CA ASP A 204 16.30 -5.73 16.15
C ASP A 204 16.10 -6.59 17.43
N ALA A 205 16.30 -5.98 18.60
CA ALA A 205 16.03 -6.58 19.90
C ALA A 205 15.28 -5.60 20.82
N LEU A 206 14.18 -6.06 21.43
CA LEU A 206 13.36 -5.22 22.33
C LEU A 206 14.06 -4.91 23.67
N SER A 207 15.10 -5.68 24.02
CA SER A 207 15.95 -5.39 25.18
C SER A 207 16.64 -4.03 25.05
N GLU A 208 16.90 -3.54 23.84
CA GLU A 208 17.48 -2.21 23.61
C GLU A 208 16.45 -1.08 23.75
N GLU A 209 15.16 -1.43 23.74
CA GLU A 209 14.05 -0.50 23.87
C GLU A 209 13.48 -0.43 25.29
N ASP A 210 14.01 -1.20 26.25
CA ASP A 210 13.54 -1.27 27.64
C ASP A 210 12.01 -1.49 27.75
N VAL A 211 11.43 -2.19 26.78
CA VAL A 211 10.01 -2.54 26.74
C VAL A 211 9.83 -4.05 26.67
N THR A 212 8.78 -4.52 27.31
CA THR A 212 8.36 -5.92 27.25
C THR A 212 7.05 -6.01 26.51
N ILE A 213 7.08 -6.68 25.36
CA ILE A 213 5.88 -7.03 24.59
C ILE A 213 5.59 -8.51 24.80
N SER A 214 4.44 -8.82 25.39
CA SER A 214 3.99 -10.18 25.70
C SER A 214 2.57 -10.42 25.20
N GLY A 215 2.19 -11.70 25.13
CA GLY A 215 0.88 -12.13 24.64
C GLY A 215 0.96 -12.77 23.26
N LYS A 216 -0.17 -13.28 22.79
CA LYS A 216 -0.32 -13.87 21.45
C LYS A 216 -1.49 -13.19 20.75
N ALA A 217 -1.24 -12.74 19.53
CA ALA A 217 -2.30 -12.22 18.68
C ALA A 217 -3.19 -13.36 18.18
N LYS A 218 -4.37 -12.99 17.68
CA LYS A 218 -5.37 -13.97 17.23
C LYS A 218 -5.89 -13.58 15.85
N LEU A 219 -5.03 -13.59 14.83
CA LEU A 219 -5.31 -13.05 13.48
C LEU A 219 -6.70 -13.41 12.95
N PHE A 220 -6.99 -14.70 12.87
CA PHE A 220 -8.26 -15.18 12.30
C PHE A 220 -9.47 -14.75 13.11
N LYS A 221 -9.36 -14.74 14.45
CA LYS A 221 -10.45 -14.31 15.32
C LYS A 221 -10.66 -12.79 15.23
N THR A 222 -9.58 -12.02 15.33
CA THR A 222 -9.61 -10.55 15.37
C THR A 222 -10.13 -9.99 14.06
N LEU A 223 -9.63 -10.48 12.92
CA LEU A 223 -10.04 -10.00 11.59
C LEU A 223 -11.29 -10.70 11.03
N GLY A 224 -11.89 -11.62 11.79
CA GLY A 224 -13.07 -12.38 11.33
C GLY A 224 -12.80 -13.27 10.11
N LEU A 225 -11.56 -13.71 9.92
CA LEU A 225 -11.16 -14.57 8.82
C LEU A 225 -11.32 -16.05 9.18
N ASN A 226 -11.67 -16.88 8.20
CA ASN A 226 -11.69 -18.32 8.39
C ASN A 226 -10.31 -18.93 8.05
N LYS A 227 -9.66 -19.54 9.06
CA LYS A 227 -8.33 -20.16 8.90
C LYS A 227 -8.28 -21.20 7.79
N ARG A 228 -9.39 -21.91 7.53
CA ARG A 228 -9.46 -22.97 6.51
C ARG A 228 -9.43 -22.44 5.09
N ASP A 229 -9.87 -21.21 4.90
CA ASP A 229 -10.00 -20.63 3.56
C ASP A 229 -8.71 -19.88 3.18
N TRP A 230 -7.83 -19.61 4.16
CA TRP A 230 -6.67 -18.74 3.99
C TRP A 230 -5.33 -19.51 3.90
N PRO A 231 -4.38 -19.10 3.04
CA PRO A 231 -3.08 -19.75 2.95
C PRO A 231 -2.23 -19.50 4.21
N THR A 232 -2.19 -20.49 5.11
CA THR A 232 -1.50 -20.38 6.42
C THR A 232 -0.09 -20.97 6.43
N ALA A 233 0.32 -21.64 5.36
CA ALA A 233 1.63 -22.29 5.26
C ALA A 233 2.81 -21.33 5.47
N VAL A 234 2.65 -20.04 5.13
CA VAL A 234 3.71 -19.03 5.36
C VAL A 234 3.87 -18.70 6.85
N LEU A 235 2.76 -18.62 7.59
CA LEU A 235 2.78 -18.43 9.05
C LEU A 235 3.41 -19.63 9.76
N GLU A 236 3.15 -20.84 9.27
CA GLU A 236 3.55 -22.08 9.95
C GLU A 236 4.93 -22.61 9.56
N ALA A 237 5.31 -22.47 8.28
CA ALA A 237 6.54 -23.07 7.72
C ALA A 237 7.55 -22.03 7.18
N GLY A 238 7.20 -20.73 7.18
CA GLY A 238 8.11 -19.64 6.82
C GLY A 238 8.56 -19.60 5.34
N LYS A 239 7.93 -20.38 4.46
CA LYS A 239 8.15 -20.35 3.01
C LYS A 239 7.06 -19.52 2.34
N LEU A 240 7.41 -18.74 1.32
CA LEU A 240 6.42 -18.01 0.50
C LEU A 240 5.40 -19.01 -0.06
N ALA A 241 4.12 -18.64 0.00
CA ALA A 241 3.01 -19.45 -0.51
C ALA A 241 2.28 -18.74 -1.64
N GLU A 242 1.47 -19.53 -2.32
CA GLU A 242 0.62 -19.12 -3.44
C GLU A 242 -0.79 -18.79 -2.90
N PRO A 243 -1.56 -17.90 -3.59
CA PRO A 243 -2.98 -17.75 -3.33
C PRO A 243 -3.72 -19.09 -3.50
N GLN A 244 -4.69 -19.36 -2.64
CA GLN A 244 -5.50 -20.59 -2.65
C GLN A 244 -6.96 -20.33 -2.96
N MET A 245 -7.46 -19.10 -2.78
CA MET A 245 -8.85 -18.79 -3.07
C MET A 245 -9.06 -18.56 -4.57
N LYS A 246 -10.06 -19.24 -5.13
CA LYS A 246 -10.67 -18.86 -6.40
C LYS A 246 -11.82 -17.88 -6.10
N PRO A 247 -11.84 -16.68 -6.69
CA PRO A 247 -12.99 -15.78 -6.56
C PRO A 247 -14.28 -16.49 -7.03
N GLY A 248 -15.40 -16.17 -6.39
CA GLY A 248 -16.68 -16.80 -6.70
C GLY A 248 -17.24 -16.24 -8.01
N SER A 249 -17.49 -17.10 -9.00
CA SER A 249 -18.11 -16.71 -10.28
C SER A 249 -19.45 -15.97 -10.08
N HIS A 250 -19.43 -14.65 -10.13
CA HIS A 250 -20.63 -13.83 -10.19
C HIS A 250 -20.73 -13.20 -11.58
N GLU A 251 -21.91 -13.27 -12.20
CA GLU A 251 -22.16 -12.54 -13.43
C GLU A 251 -21.95 -11.03 -13.20
N PRO A 252 -21.28 -10.32 -14.14
CA PRO A 252 -20.88 -8.94 -13.94
C PRO A 252 -22.09 -8.03 -13.67
N LYS A 253 -22.09 -7.33 -12.53
CA LYS A 253 -23.00 -6.21 -12.27
C LYS A 253 -22.40 -4.93 -12.85
N GLY A 254 -22.82 -4.55 -14.05
CA GLY A 254 -22.56 -3.21 -14.60
C GLY A 254 -22.30 -3.18 -16.09
N ASP A 255 -22.45 -1.98 -16.67
CA ASP A 255 -22.11 -1.72 -18.07
C ASP A 255 -20.59 -1.66 -18.25
N ARG A 256 -20.03 -2.67 -18.92
CA ARG A 256 -18.61 -2.85 -19.27
C ARG A 256 -17.98 -1.66 -20.01
N SER A 257 -18.77 -0.71 -20.51
CA SER A 257 -18.27 0.52 -21.13
C SER A 257 -17.71 1.53 -20.11
N LYS A 258 -18.12 1.46 -18.83
CA LYS A 258 -17.72 2.40 -17.77
C LYS A 258 -16.60 1.78 -16.91
N GLY A 259 -15.40 2.36 -16.99
CA GLY A 259 -14.25 1.87 -16.22
C GLY A 259 -14.40 2.08 -14.71
N GLY A 260 -13.65 1.31 -13.91
CA GLY A 260 -13.70 1.36 -12.45
C GLY A 260 -13.44 2.75 -11.85
N GLU A 261 -14.25 3.11 -10.86
CA GLU A 261 -14.36 4.49 -10.34
C GLU A 261 -13.14 4.98 -9.53
N ARG A 262 -12.35 4.07 -8.93
CA ARG A 262 -11.27 4.45 -7.99
C ARG A 262 -9.94 4.83 -8.66
N GLY A 263 -9.55 4.19 -9.76
CA GLY A 263 -8.35 4.56 -10.53
C GLY A 263 -8.63 5.56 -11.66
N GLY A 264 -9.90 5.72 -12.03
CA GLY A 264 -10.29 6.43 -13.24
C GLY A 264 -10.24 7.95 -13.13
N LYS A 265 -10.42 8.56 -11.96
CA LYS A 265 -10.54 10.03 -11.88
C LYS A 265 -9.20 10.76 -11.94
N ALA A 266 -8.22 10.34 -11.14
CA ALA A 266 -6.90 10.99 -11.10
C ALA A 266 -6.03 10.67 -12.33
N ALA A 267 -6.14 9.47 -12.91
CA ALA A 267 -5.35 9.09 -14.08
C ALA A 267 -5.82 9.74 -15.40
N ARG A 268 -7.06 10.27 -15.44
CA ARG A 268 -7.63 10.91 -16.64
C ARG A 268 -6.96 12.22 -17.02
N ASP A 269 -6.40 12.93 -16.03
CA ASP A 269 -5.87 14.29 -16.21
C ASP A 269 -4.34 14.31 -16.31
N THR A 270 -3.69 13.16 -16.28
CA THR A 270 -2.22 13.00 -16.35
C THR A 270 -1.77 12.50 -17.72
N SER A 271 -0.48 12.65 -18.06
CA SER A 271 0.10 12.07 -19.28
C SER A 271 0.12 10.52 -19.34
N SER A 272 -0.54 9.83 -18.41
CA SER A 272 -0.61 8.37 -18.38
C SER A 272 -1.28 7.82 -19.66
N ALA A 273 -1.04 6.54 -19.98
CA ALA A 273 -1.71 5.89 -21.11
C ALA A 273 -3.25 5.95 -21.02
N ALA A 274 -3.80 5.97 -19.81
CA ALA A 274 -5.23 6.12 -19.56
C ALA A 274 -5.72 7.56 -19.80
N GLY A 275 -4.95 8.57 -19.38
CA GLY A 275 -5.24 9.98 -19.64
C GLY A 275 -5.16 10.31 -21.12
N ILE A 276 -4.13 9.83 -21.82
CA ILE A 276 -3.98 9.99 -23.27
C ILE A 276 -5.14 9.29 -24.03
N ALA A 277 -5.51 8.07 -23.64
CA ALA A 277 -6.65 7.39 -24.25
C ALA A 277 -7.98 8.14 -24.02
N GLN A 278 -8.16 8.76 -22.86
CA GLN A 278 -9.34 9.58 -22.57
C GLN A 278 -9.34 10.88 -23.39
N ALA A 279 -8.20 11.57 -23.46
CA ALA A 279 -8.01 12.79 -24.25
C ALA A 279 -8.26 12.55 -25.75
N LEU A 280 -7.98 11.36 -26.24
CA LEU A 280 -8.19 10.97 -27.64
C LEU A 280 -9.52 10.26 -27.90
N LYS A 281 -10.44 10.26 -26.93
CA LYS A 281 -11.75 9.64 -27.09
C LYS A 281 -12.49 10.26 -28.29
N GLY A 282 -12.96 9.41 -29.18
CA GLY A 282 -13.67 9.81 -30.40
C GLY A 282 -12.78 10.16 -31.58
N VAL A 283 -11.47 9.88 -31.52
CA VAL A 283 -10.61 9.98 -32.71
C VAL A 283 -10.93 8.84 -33.69
N ASP A 284 -11.06 9.20 -34.97
CA ASP A 284 -11.15 8.23 -36.06
C ASP A 284 -9.75 7.85 -36.55
N PHE A 285 -9.53 6.56 -36.76
CA PHE A 285 -8.28 6.05 -37.33
C PHE A 285 -8.48 5.64 -38.80
N PRO A 286 -7.45 5.76 -39.66
CA PRO A 286 -6.10 6.25 -39.36
C PRO A 286 -6.02 7.77 -39.20
N CYS A 287 -5.19 8.25 -38.28
CA CYS A 287 -4.99 9.67 -38.04
C CYS A 287 -3.51 10.05 -37.88
N GLY A 288 -3.20 11.32 -38.11
CA GLY A 288 -1.87 11.89 -37.89
C GLY A 288 -1.76 12.61 -36.56
N LYS A 289 -0.53 13.01 -36.22
CA LYS A 289 -0.23 13.77 -35.00
C LYS A 289 -1.07 15.05 -34.84
N ALA A 290 -1.33 15.76 -35.94
CA ALA A 290 -2.09 17.00 -35.91
C ALA A 290 -3.55 16.76 -35.50
N GLU A 291 -4.16 15.68 -35.99
CA GLU A 291 -5.51 15.26 -35.65
C GLU A 291 -5.61 14.80 -34.20
N LEU A 292 -4.60 14.09 -33.69
CA LEU A 292 -4.53 13.70 -32.27
C LEU A 292 -4.51 14.92 -31.34
N ILE A 293 -3.67 15.91 -31.63
CA ILE A 293 -3.58 17.15 -30.84
C ILE A 293 -4.90 17.93 -30.93
N LYS A 294 -5.50 17.99 -32.12
CA LYS A 294 -6.80 18.64 -32.33
C LYS A 294 -7.89 17.98 -31.49
N GLN A 295 -7.96 16.64 -31.49
CA GLN A 295 -8.93 15.88 -30.71
C GLN A 295 -8.71 16.05 -29.20
N ALA A 296 -7.45 15.99 -28.74
CA ALA A 296 -7.11 16.20 -27.34
C ALA A 296 -7.52 17.58 -26.83
N LYS A 297 -7.28 18.64 -27.63
CA LYS A 297 -7.75 20.00 -27.31
C LYS A 297 -9.27 20.10 -27.30
N ALA A 298 -9.96 19.46 -28.24
CA ALA A 298 -11.43 19.45 -28.28
C ALA A 298 -12.04 18.74 -27.04
N ASN A 299 -11.32 17.76 -26.49
CA ASN A 299 -11.69 17.06 -25.26
C ASN A 299 -11.17 17.75 -23.98
N HIS A 300 -10.66 18.98 -24.06
CA HIS A 300 -10.11 19.74 -22.93
C HIS A 300 -9.00 19.01 -22.16
N ALA A 301 -8.10 18.33 -22.87
CA ALA A 301 -6.94 17.68 -22.27
C ALA A 301 -6.00 18.69 -21.58
N THR A 302 -5.32 18.25 -20.52
CA THR A 302 -4.34 19.06 -19.79
C THR A 302 -3.11 19.39 -20.65
N ASP A 303 -2.40 20.47 -20.31
CA ASP A 303 -1.19 20.89 -21.04
C ASP A 303 -0.13 19.78 -21.06
N GLU A 304 -0.01 19.01 -19.97
CA GLU A 304 0.87 17.84 -19.87
C GLU A 304 0.58 16.78 -20.96
N ILE A 305 -0.69 16.52 -21.26
CA ILE A 305 -1.09 15.58 -22.33
C ILE A 305 -0.76 16.17 -23.70
N ILE A 306 -0.98 17.47 -23.89
CA ILE A 306 -0.68 18.16 -25.15
C ILE A 306 0.82 18.18 -25.43
N GLU A 307 1.67 18.38 -24.42
CA GLU A 307 3.12 18.31 -24.52
C GLU A 307 3.60 16.93 -24.99
N VAL A 308 3.10 15.85 -24.37
CA VAL A 308 3.45 14.48 -24.79
C VAL A 308 3.00 14.19 -26.22
N LEU A 309 1.80 14.61 -26.62
CA LEU A 309 1.35 14.46 -28.01
C LEU A 309 2.18 15.30 -29.00
N ASN A 310 2.78 16.41 -28.55
CA ASN A 310 3.72 17.19 -29.35
C ASN A 310 5.09 16.52 -29.51
N GLU A 311 5.43 15.50 -28.74
CA GLU A 311 6.67 14.73 -28.88
C GLU A 311 6.52 13.55 -29.84
N PHE A 312 5.28 13.15 -30.15
CA PHE A 312 5.00 12.01 -31.01
C PHE A 312 5.69 12.12 -32.39
N PRO A 313 6.22 11.01 -32.93
CA PRO A 313 6.75 10.97 -34.29
C PRO A 313 5.72 11.40 -35.34
N ARG A 314 6.17 12.09 -36.39
CA ARG A 314 5.30 12.42 -37.54
C ARG A 314 5.06 11.19 -38.40
N ARG A 315 4.14 10.32 -37.97
CA ARG A 315 3.67 9.13 -38.70
C ARG A 315 2.14 9.03 -38.62
N GLN A 316 1.56 8.17 -39.45
CA GLN A 316 0.15 7.78 -39.31
C GLN A 316 0.00 6.70 -38.24
N TYR A 317 -1.03 6.84 -37.43
CA TYR A 317 -1.44 5.89 -36.42
C TYR A 317 -2.68 5.17 -36.94
N GLN A 318 -2.65 3.84 -36.96
CA GLN A 318 -3.73 3.01 -37.50
C GLN A 318 -4.71 2.59 -36.40
N THR A 319 -4.24 2.51 -35.16
CA THR A 319 -5.05 2.07 -34.02
C THR A 319 -4.63 2.76 -32.73
N MET A 320 -5.47 2.65 -31.70
CA MET A 320 -5.12 3.08 -30.35
C MET A 320 -3.90 2.33 -29.77
N ALA A 321 -3.59 1.12 -30.26
CA ALA A 321 -2.38 0.41 -29.87
C ALA A 321 -1.11 1.11 -30.38
N ASP A 322 -1.15 1.71 -31.57
CA ASP A 322 -0.03 2.48 -32.12
C ASP A 322 0.23 3.76 -31.32
N ILE A 323 -0.85 4.36 -30.79
CA ILE A 323 -0.79 5.49 -29.87
C ILE A 323 -0.10 5.07 -28.57
N GLN A 324 -0.54 3.97 -27.94
CA GLN A 324 0.08 3.46 -26.72
C GLN A 324 1.56 3.13 -26.91
N LYS A 325 1.93 2.57 -28.06
CA LYS A 325 3.32 2.33 -28.43
C LYS A 325 4.11 3.63 -28.52
N ALA A 326 3.56 4.66 -29.16
CA ALA A 326 4.21 5.98 -29.23
C ALA A 326 4.34 6.66 -27.87
N VAL A 327 3.38 6.50 -26.95
CA VAL A 327 3.52 6.99 -25.55
C VAL A 327 4.75 6.38 -24.88
N GLY A 328 5.04 5.10 -25.14
CA GLY A 328 6.24 4.42 -24.63
C GLY A 328 7.54 4.78 -25.38
N GLU A 329 7.47 5.41 -26.55
CA GLU A 329 8.64 5.87 -27.32
C GLU A 329 9.10 7.27 -26.89
N VAL A 330 8.20 8.10 -26.33
CA VAL A 330 8.47 9.49 -25.93
C VAL A 330 8.67 9.67 -24.41
N ARG A 331 8.56 8.59 -23.63
CA ARG A 331 8.87 8.55 -22.19
C ARG A 331 10.17 7.83 -21.94
#